data_AF-A0A8A1UYF3-F1
#
_entry.id   AF-A0A8A1UYF3-F1
#
_cell.length_a   1.000
_cell.length_b   1.000
_cell.length_c   1.000
_cell.angle_alpha   90.00
_cell.angle_beta   90.00
_cell.angle_gamma   90.00
#
_symmetry.space_group_name_H-M   'P 1'
#
loop_
_entity.id
_entity.type
_entity.pdbx_description
1 polymer ?
#
loop_
_entity_poly.entity_id
_entity_poly.type
_entity_poly.pdbx_seq_one_letter_code
_entity_poly.pdbx_strand_id
1 'polypeptide(L)'
;MTAARPAQYHLLALPDGSCETVSCLASVIRCGATAPTVILDVSAVERLSIDALAVLVRKAMRLHSVGGELLLAGPCPAVRKVIERTGTGPLLPVFADTTAAVRALAEDSRAWQRMDLTPGRSALFAEPLSPPPSL
;
A
#
# COMPACT_ATOMS: atom_id res chain seq x y z
N MET A 1 -25.22 6.04 21.91
CA MET A 1 -24.73 6.58 20.62
C MET A 1 -23.27 6.21 20.50
N THR A 2 -22.93 5.16 19.74
CA THR A 2 -21.54 4.76 19.51
C THR A 2 -20.92 5.80 18.59
N ALA A 3 -19.93 6.56 19.06
CA ALA A 3 -19.20 7.50 18.22
C ALA A 3 -18.65 6.73 16.99
N ALA A 4 -18.96 7.21 15.79
CA ALA A 4 -18.44 6.62 14.56
C ALA A 4 -16.91 6.64 14.65
N ARG A 5 -16.29 5.46 14.53
CA ARG A 5 -14.82 5.39 14.52
C ARG A 5 -14.31 6.18 13.31
N PRO A 6 -13.30 7.05 13.49
CA PRO A 6 -12.68 7.76 12.39
C PRO A 6 -12.12 6.76 11.37
N ALA A 7 -12.16 7.13 10.09
CA ALA A 7 -11.55 6.35 9.02
C ALA A 7 -10.03 6.36 9.18
N GLN A 8 -9.37 5.28 8.80
CA GLN A 8 -7.94 5.09 9.09
C GLN A 8 -7.17 4.92 7.79
N TYR A 9 -6.04 5.62 7.68
CA TYR A 9 -5.10 5.40 6.57
C TYR A 9 -3.68 5.16 7.06
N HIS A 10 -2.93 4.35 6.30
CA HIS A 10 -1.50 4.15 6.50
C HIS A 10 -0.71 4.83 5.38
N LEU A 11 0.40 5.46 5.73
CA LEU A 11 1.36 6.00 4.78
C LEU A 11 2.61 5.13 4.78
N LEU A 12 2.96 4.61 3.60
CA LEU A 12 4.08 3.71 3.38
C LEU A 12 5.00 4.25 2.31
N ALA A 13 6.31 4.15 2.50
CA ALA A 13 7.29 4.45 1.45
C ALA A 13 7.81 3.16 0.82
N LEU A 14 7.89 3.15 -0.51
CA LEU A 14 8.47 2.07 -1.30
C LEU A 14 9.88 2.50 -1.74
N PRO A 15 10.95 2.14 -1.00
CA PRO A 15 12.30 2.65 -1.27
C PRO A 15 12.90 2.22 -2.61
N ASP A 16 12.57 1.03 -3.12
CA ASP A 16 13.31 0.41 -4.24
C ASP A 16 12.43 -0.18 -5.35
N GLY A 17 11.09 -0.08 -5.23
CA GLY A 17 10.18 -0.68 -6.21
C GLY A 17 10.17 -2.22 -6.23
N SER A 18 10.90 -2.87 -5.32
CA SER A 18 11.05 -4.33 -5.29
C SER A 18 9.76 -5.03 -4.83
N CYS A 19 9.49 -6.19 -5.43
CA CYS A 19 8.35 -7.06 -5.09
C CYS A 19 8.35 -7.49 -3.61
N GLU A 20 9.53 -7.59 -2.98
CA GLU A 20 9.66 -7.91 -1.54
C GLU A 20 9.12 -6.79 -0.64
N THR A 21 9.40 -5.54 -0.98
CA THR A 21 8.88 -4.36 -0.29
C THR A 21 7.34 -4.31 -0.38
N VAL A 22 6.78 -4.73 -1.52
CA VAL A 22 5.33 -4.86 -1.71
C VAL A 22 4.75 -6.03 -0.88
N SER A 23 5.51 -7.09 -0.62
CA SER A 23 5.08 -8.22 0.22
C SER A 23 4.93 -7.86 1.70
N CYS A 24 5.79 -6.97 2.22
CA CYS A 24 5.66 -6.40 3.57
C CYS A 24 4.31 -5.69 3.78
N LEU A 25 3.77 -5.06 2.72
CA LEU A 25 2.45 -4.42 2.66
C LEU A 25 1.29 -5.39 3.00
N ALA A 26 1.42 -6.70 2.74
CA ALA A 26 0.36 -7.67 3.08
C ALA A 26 0.33 -8.05 4.57
N SER A 27 1.41 -7.84 5.31
CA SER A 27 1.43 -8.07 6.77
C SER A 27 0.67 -6.95 7.50
N VAL A 28 0.88 -5.71 7.05
CA VAL A 28 0.20 -4.49 7.48
C VAL A 28 -1.32 -4.60 7.38
N ILE A 29 -1.81 -5.05 6.22
CA ILE A 29 -3.25 -5.14 5.92
C ILE A 29 -3.96 -6.20 6.79
N ARG A 30 -3.22 -7.19 7.31
CA ARG A 30 -3.78 -8.30 8.09
C ARG A 30 -4.01 -7.98 9.56
N CYS A 31 -3.52 -6.87 10.09
CA CYS A 31 -3.59 -6.54 11.53
C CYS A 31 -4.96 -6.01 12.03
N GLY A 32 -6.04 -6.08 11.23
CA GLY A 32 -7.41 -6.04 11.78
C GLY A 32 -8.20 -4.74 11.64
N ALA A 33 -8.15 -4.06 10.49
CA ALA A 33 -9.01 -2.91 10.22
C ALA A 33 -10.31 -3.31 9.48
N THR A 34 -11.41 -2.64 9.83
CA THR A 34 -12.71 -2.67 9.15
C THR A 34 -12.69 -2.07 7.73
N ALA A 35 -11.55 -1.56 7.27
CA ALA A 35 -11.13 -1.28 5.89
C ALA A 35 -9.89 -0.36 5.92
N PRO A 36 -8.64 -0.85 5.82
CA PRO A 36 -7.47 0.01 5.90
C PRO A 36 -7.20 0.66 4.53
N THR A 37 -7.30 1.98 4.45
CA THR A 37 -6.84 2.71 3.26
C THR A 37 -5.32 2.88 3.33
N VAL A 38 -4.60 2.72 2.23
CA VAL A 38 -3.13 2.77 2.20
C VAL A 38 -2.67 3.74 1.13
N ILE A 39 -1.87 4.73 1.52
CA ILE A 39 -1.13 5.61 0.61
C ILE A 39 0.29 5.06 0.51
N LEU A 40 0.69 4.65 -0.69
CA LEU A 40 2.03 4.18 -1.01
C LEU A 40 2.81 5.27 -1.76
N ASP A 41 3.76 5.87 -1.07
CA ASP A 41 4.76 6.76 -1.64
C ASP A 41 5.74 5.94 -2.48
N VAL A 42 5.74 6.22 -3.78
CA VAL A 42 6.60 5.60 -4.80
C VAL A 42 7.52 6.63 -5.45
N SER A 43 7.78 7.76 -4.79
CA SER A 43 8.67 8.83 -5.28
C SER A 43 10.10 8.38 -5.53
N ALA A 44 10.58 7.38 -4.78
CA ALA A 44 11.90 6.77 -4.98
C ALA A 44 11.92 5.69 -6.08
N VAL A 45 10.76 5.33 -6.65
CA VAL A 45 10.64 4.23 -7.62
C VAL A 45 10.84 4.76 -9.04
N GLU A 46 12.00 4.46 -9.61
CA GLU A 46 12.33 4.86 -10.99
C GLU A 46 11.65 3.97 -12.04
N ARG A 47 11.45 2.69 -11.72
CA ARG A 47 10.85 1.70 -12.63
C ARG A 47 9.96 0.74 -11.86
N LEU A 48 8.83 0.40 -12.45
CA LEU A 48 7.89 -0.61 -11.94
C LEU A 48 7.79 -1.74 -12.97
N SER A 49 8.11 -2.96 -12.56
CA SER A 49 7.92 -4.14 -13.40
C SER A 49 6.44 -4.52 -13.49
N ILE A 50 6.07 -5.26 -14.53
CA ILE A 50 4.71 -5.79 -14.67
C ILE A 50 4.36 -6.73 -13.50
N ASP A 51 5.33 -7.50 -13.00
CA ASP A 51 5.12 -8.37 -11.84
C ASP A 51 4.85 -7.58 -10.56
N ALA A 52 5.63 -6.53 -10.31
CA ALA A 52 5.42 -5.64 -9.16
C ALA A 52 4.07 -4.93 -9.26
N LEU A 53 3.70 -4.46 -10.46
CA LEU A 53 2.37 -3.88 -10.70
C LEU A 53 1.26 -4.90 -10.46
N ALA A 54 1.38 -6.13 -10.96
CA ALA A 54 0.40 -7.18 -10.76
C ALA A 54 0.22 -7.50 -9.27
N VAL A 55 1.31 -7.49 -8.49
CA VAL A 55 1.27 -7.62 -7.03
C VAL A 55 0.52 -6.45 -6.38
N LEU A 56 0.80 -5.21 -6.78
CA LEU A 56 0.10 -4.01 -6.28
C LEU A 56 -1.40 -4.07 -6.59
N VAL A 57 -1.77 -4.43 -7.82
CA VAL A 57 -3.18 -4.59 -8.23
C VAL A 57 -3.88 -5.66 -7.40
N ARG A 58 -3.26 -6.84 -7.20
CA ARG A 58 -3.84 -7.89 -6.35
C ARG A 58 -4.08 -7.42 -4.91
N LYS A 59 -3.18 -6.58 -4.38
CA LYS A 59 -3.33 -5.99 -3.04
C LYS A 59 -4.42 -4.93 -3.00
N ALA A 60 -4.50 -4.07 -4.02
CA ALA A 60 -5.57 -3.09 -4.16
C ALA A 60 -6.94 -3.79 -4.22
N MET A 61 -7.08 -4.84 -5.01
CA MET A 61 -8.32 -5.64 -5.07
C MET A 61 -8.67 -6.27 -3.71
N ARG A 62 -7.67 -6.78 -2.99
CA ARG A 62 -7.91 -7.35 -1.65
C ARG A 62 -8.35 -6.29 -0.64
N LEU A 63 -7.75 -5.10 -0.68
CA LEU A 63 -8.19 -3.96 0.12
C LEU A 63 -9.62 -3.54 -0.23
N HIS A 64 -9.90 -3.44 -1.53
CA HIS A 64 -11.23 -3.08 -2.03
C HIS A 64 -12.31 -4.09 -1.60
N SER A 65 -11.99 -5.38 -1.59
CA SER A 65 -12.93 -6.43 -1.12
C SER A 65 -13.36 -6.28 0.34
N VAL A 66 -12.60 -5.55 1.15
CA VAL A 66 -12.93 -5.24 2.55
C VAL A 66 -13.26 -3.77 2.77
N GLY A 67 -13.53 -3.00 1.70
CA GLY A 67 -13.91 -1.59 1.76
C GLY A 67 -12.75 -0.58 1.89
N GLY A 68 -11.50 -1.03 1.73
CA GLY A 68 -10.30 -0.20 1.74
C GLY A 68 -9.76 0.10 0.35
N GLU A 69 -8.73 0.94 0.25
CA GLU A 69 -8.15 1.37 -1.02
C GLU A 69 -6.62 1.42 -0.97
N LEU A 70 -5.97 1.32 -2.13
CA LEU A 70 -4.53 1.52 -2.31
C LEU A 70 -4.30 2.69 -3.26
N LEU A 71 -3.76 3.79 -2.75
CA LEU A 71 -3.44 5.00 -3.48
C LEU A 71 -1.93 5.08 -3.70
N LEU A 72 -1.49 5.47 -4.90
CA LEU A 72 -0.08 5.68 -5.23
C LEU A 72 0.24 7.16 -5.22
N ALA A 73 1.34 7.54 -4.57
CA ALA A 73 1.78 8.92 -4.43
C ALA A 73 3.19 9.09 -5.01
N GLY A 74 3.40 10.14 -5.80
CA GLY A 74 4.73 10.47 -6.31
C GLY A 74 5.30 9.59 -7.44
N PRO A 75 4.54 8.82 -8.26
CA PRO A 75 5.19 8.03 -9.29
C PRO A 75 5.86 8.92 -10.32
N CYS A 76 7.10 8.58 -10.68
CA CYS A 76 7.79 9.22 -11.78
C CYS A 76 7.04 8.98 -13.12
N PRO A 77 7.33 9.77 -14.18
CA PRO A 77 6.62 9.66 -15.45
C PRO A 77 6.66 8.26 -16.09
N ALA A 78 7.74 7.50 -15.88
CA ALA A 78 7.86 6.14 -16.38
C ALA A 78 6.88 5.18 -15.69
N VAL A 79 6.78 5.24 -14.37
CA VAL A 79 5.83 4.44 -13.57
C VAL A 79 4.38 4.81 -13.91
N ARG A 80 4.08 6.11 -14.05
CA ARG A 80 2.76 6.58 -14.48
C ARG A 80 2.36 6.00 -15.85
N LYS A 81 3.26 6.06 -16.84
CA LYS A 81 3.02 5.48 -18.17
C LYS A 81 2.75 3.98 -18.12
N VAL A 82 3.41 3.24 -17.23
CA VAL A 82 3.16 1.80 -17.06
C VAL A 82 1.73 1.58 -16.58
N ILE A 83 1.31 2.27 -15.50
CA ILE A 83 -0.04 2.17 -14.93
C ILE A 83 -1.14 2.53 -15.95
N GLU A 84 -0.92 3.58 -16.74
CA GLU A 84 -1.84 4.01 -17.79
C GLU A 84 -1.95 2.96 -18.91
N ARG A 85 -0.81 2.45 -19.40
CA ARG A 85 -0.77 1.44 -20.48
C ARG A 85 -1.40 0.12 -20.10
N THR A 86 -1.32 -0.27 -18.83
CA THR A 86 -1.92 -1.51 -18.32
C THR A 86 -3.39 -1.35 -17.94
N GLY A 87 -3.94 -0.14 -18.01
CA GLY A 87 -5.34 0.13 -17.65
C GLY A 87 -5.64 -0.07 -16.15
N THR A 88 -4.62 -0.03 -15.29
CA THR A 88 -4.76 -0.33 -13.85
C THR A 88 -5.13 0.89 -13.01
N GLY A 89 -5.20 2.08 -13.63
CA GLY A 89 -5.54 3.35 -12.96
C GLY A 89 -6.81 3.33 -12.09
N PRO A 90 -7.92 2.68 -12.51
CA PRO A 90 -9.13 2.61 -11.69
C PRO A 90 -8.95 1.84 -10.37
N LEU A 91 -8.00 0.91 -10.31
CA LEU A 91 -7.68 0.12 -9.11
C LEU A 91 -6.54 0.72 -8.29
N LEU A 92 -5.73 1.58 -8.91
CA LEU A 92 -4.57 2.24 -8.31
C LEU A 92 -4.64 3.74 -8.61
N PRO A 93 -5.46 4.51 -7.87
CA PRO A 93 -5.49 5.96 -8.00
C PRO A 93 -4.09 6.55 -7.82
N VAL A 94 -3.69 7.47 -8.71
CA VAL A 94 -2.35 8.06 -8.74
C VAL A 94 -2.40 9.54 -8.41
N PHE A 95 -1.63 9.96 -7.41
CA PHE A 95 -1.47 11.34 -6.97
C PHE A 95 -0.05 11.85 -7.21
N ALA A 96 0.07 13.17 -7.34
CA ALA A 96 1.36 13.82 -7.56
C ALA A 96 2.34 13.58 -6.41
N ASP A 97 1.84 13.51 -5.17
CA ASP A 97 2.61 13.29 -3.95
C ASP A 97 1.67 12.78 -2.84
N THR A 98 2.26 12.50 -1.66
CA THR A 98 1.52 12.01 -0.49
C THR A 98 0.55 13.06 0.07
N THR A 99 0.85 14.35 -0.10
CA THR A 99 0.00 15.46 0.35
C THR A 99 -1.29 15.53 -0.47
N ALA A 100 -1.18 15.36 -1.79
CA ALA A 100 -2.31 15.28 -2.70
C ALA A 100 -3.19 14.05 -2.41
N ALA A 101 -2.58 12.89 -2.11
CA ALA A 101 -3.32 11.69 -1.72
C ALA A 101 -4.09 11.88 -0.39
N VAL A 102 -3.46 12.46 0.64
CA VAL A 102 -4.13 12.74 1.92
C VAL A 102 -5.27 13.76 1.75
N ARG A 103 -5.09 14.76 0.88
CA ARG A 103 -6.14 15.74 0.57
C ARG A 103 -7.36 15.08 -0.08
N ALA A 104 -7.13 14.18 -1.04
CA ALA A 104 -8.21 13.44 -1.69
C ALA A 104 -9.01 12.58 -0.69
N LEU A 105 -8.34 12.01 0.33
CA LEU A 105 -9.05 11.36 1.43
C LEU A 105 -9.90 12.37 2.22
N ALA A 106 -9.35 13.53 2.58
CA ALA A 106 -10.08 14.53 3.35
C ALA A 106 -11.35 15.08 2.66
N GLU A 107 -11.39 15.09 1.33
CA GLU A 107 -12.57 15.49 0.55
C GLU A 107 -13.75 14.50 0.69
N ASP A 108 -13.48 13.26 1.07
CA ASP A 108 -14.47 12.19 1.24
C ASP A 108 -15.30 12.29 2.54
N SER A 109 -15.31 13.46 3.20
CA SER A 109 -16.11 13.78 4.40
C SER A 109 -15.92 12.88 5.63
N ARG A 110 -15.07 11.84 5.54
CA ARG A 110 -14.67 10.97 6.64
C ARG A 110 -13.62 11.67 7.49
N ALA A 111 -13.73 11.53 8.81
CA ALA A 111 -12.68 11.97 9.72
C ALA A 111 -11.49 10.99 9.61
N TRP A 112 -10.50 11.33 8.80
CA TRP A 112 -9.32 10.49 8.58
C TRP A 112 -8.28 10.65 9.66
N GLN A 113 -7.79 9.52 10.18
CA GLN A 113 -6.65 9.45 11.08
C GLN A 113 -5.52 8.67 10.43
N ARG A 114 -4.32 9.26 10.45
CA ARG A 114 -3.10 8.55 10.11
C ARG A 114 -2.83 7.52 11.20
N MET A 115 -2.65 6.27 10.80
CA MET A 115 -2.13 5.23 11.65
C MET A 115 -0.70 4.93 11.23
N ASP A 116 0.25 5.21 12.12
CA ASP A 116 1.59 4.73 11.92
C ASP A 116 1.58 3.21 12.08
N LEU A 117 2.27 2.55 11.16
CA LEU A 117 2.53 1.14 11.31
C LEU A 117 3.59 1.04 12.39
N THR A 118 3.21 0.49 13.55
CA THR A 118 4.21 0.07 14.51
C THR A 118 5.21 -0.78 13.74
N PRO A 119 6.52 -0.47 13.75
CA PRO A 119 7.55 -1.30 13.15
C PRO A 119 7.72 -2.57 14.01
N GLY A 120 6.64 -3.32 14.18
CA GLY A 120 6.69 -4.70 14.56
C GLY A 120 7.27 -5.42 13.37
N ARG A 121 8.58 -5.68 13.44
CA ARG A 121 9.25 -6.78 12.77
C ARG A 121 8.22 -7.91 12.67
N SER A 122 7.75 -8.22 11.46
CA SER A 122 6.77 -9.29 11.25
C SER A 122 7.44 -10.62 11.58
N ALA A 123 7.61 -10.91 12.87
CA ALA A 123 8.02 -12.21 13.39
C ALA A 123 6.93 -13.28 13.18
N LEU A 124 5.79 -12.90 12.57
CA LEU A 124 4.75 -13.82 12.13
C LEU A 124 5.01 -14.46 10.76
N PHE A 125 6.03 -14.00 10.02
CA PHE A 125 6.49 -14.66 8.77
C PHE A 125 8.02 -14.63 8.68
N ALA A 126 8.70 -14.99 9.77
CA ALA A 126 9.98 -15.67 9.56
C ALA A 126 9.61 -17.00 8.89
N GLU A 127 9.98 -17.16 7.61
CA GLU A 127 10.25 -18.50 7.08
C GLU A 127 11.11 -19.20 8.15
N PRO A 128 10.77 -20.41 8.62
CA PRO A 128 11.67 -21.11 9.52
C PRO A 128 12.98 -21.25 8.76
N LEU A 129 14.00 -20.49 9.16
CA LEU A 129 15.38 -20.71 8.77
C LEU A 129 15.66 -22.15 9.18
N SER A 130 15.57 -23.08 8.22
CA SER A 130 16.00 -24.45 8.44
C SER A 130 17.45 -24.35 8.91
N PRO A 131 17.82 -24.94 10.06
CA PRO A 131 19.21 -24.97 10.44
C PRO A 131 20.01 -25.64 9.31
N PRO A 132 21.22 -25.14 8.98
CA PRO A 132 22.06 -25.79 7.97
C PRO A 132 22.27 -27.26 8.37
N PRO A 133 22.32 -28.20 7.42
CA PRO A 133 22.54 -29.60 7.73
C PRO A 133 23.89 -29.72 8.46
N SER A 134 23.85 -30.25 9.68
CA SER A 134 25.04 -30.63 10.42
C SER A 134 25.80 -31.68 9.60
N LEU A 135 27.05 -31.38 9.26
CA LEU A 135 28.04 -32.37 8.81
C LEU A 135 28.47 -33.27 9.97
#